data_AF-A0A835F4K3-F1
#
_entry.id   AF-A0A835F4K3-F1
#
_cell.length_a   1.000
_cell.length_b   1.000
_cell.length_c   1.000
_cell.angle_alpha   90.00
_cell.angle_beta   90.00
_cell.angle_gamma   90.00
#
_symmetry.space_group_name_H-M   'P 1'
#
loop_
_entity.id
_entity.type
_entity.pdbx_description
1 polymer ?
#
loop_
_entity_poly.entity_id
_entity_poly.type
_entity_poly.pdbx_seq_one_letter_code
_entity_poly.pdbx_strand_id
1 'polypeptide(L)'
;MKVEFVDQDESVQAVADNIRDTGVVPERYVRSEIKADPVIVGAEGYNLPVIDMSRLLDPQFTEEETSKLGSACEHWGFFQLVNHGFDGGLLQQIKADISEFFSLPLEEKQAVAIPPNGIQGFGHHFVFSKEQKLDWVDMLFLATRPVEERSLAFWPTKPSTLRETLDKYSLELVNLSVQLFKFMANNLGVNQEALLGTFKGLPQSMRINHYPSCSQADKVLGLSPHTDGVGMTFLLQVNDVEGLQIKKDDKWFSVKAIPGAFVVNIGDVLEILTNGKYKSIEHRAVINPTKERITIATFLSVQLGCMIGPLQELLKAGEARYKTLDSIEFTKGYFAAKLEGRRYLESLKLGK
;
A
#
# COMPACT_ATOMS: atom_id res chain seq x y z
N MET A 1 2.15 -9.88 -21.22
CA MET A 1 1.32 -10.53 -20.17
C MET A 1 -0.13 -10.25 -20.53
N LYS A 2 -1.04 -11.24 -20.60
CA LYS A 2 -2.48 -11.00 -20.88
C LYS A 2 -3.32 -11.32 -19.65
N VAL A 3 -3.30 -10.41 -18.67
CA VAL A 3 -4.48 -10.17 -17.84
C VAL A 3 -5.27 -9.14 -18.64
N GLU A 4 -6.48 -9.49 -19.07
CA GLU A 4 -7.31 -8.57 -19.84
C GLU A 4 -8.02 -7.63 -18.86
N PHE A 5 -7.76 -6.32 -19.01
CA PHE A 5 -8.47 -5.27 -18.29
C PHE A 5 -9.55 -4.70 -19.21
N VAL A 6 -10.72 -4.38 -18.66
CA VAL A 6 -11.79 -3.72 -19.42
C VAL A 6 -11.46 -2.23 -19.57
N ASP A 7 -12.00 -1.58 -20.61
CA ASP A 7 -11.88 -0.12 -20.83
C ASP A 7 -12.17 0.68 -19.56
N GLN A 8 -11.50 1.84 -19.44
CA GLN A 8 -11.61 2.68 -18.25
C GLN A 8 -13.03 3.19 -18.03
N ASP A 9 -13.50 3.06 -16.79
CA ASP A 9 -14.69 3.75 -16.31
C ASP A 9 -14.38 5.23 -16.00
N GLU A 10 -15.42 6.07 -16.07
CA GLU A 10 -15.36 7.50 -15.76
C GLU A 10 -14.69 7.73 -14.39
N SER A 11 -13.79 8.72 -14.31
CA SER A 11 -13.10 9.12 -13.06
C SER A 11 -14.08 9.31 -11.91
N VAL A 12 -13.74 8.80 -10.72
CA VAL A 12 -14.60 8.91 -9.52
C VAL A 12 -14.83 10.36 -9.16
N GLN A 13 -13.86 11.26 -9.39
CA GLN A 13 -14.07 12.68 -9.19
C GLN A 13 -15.19 13.22 -10.08
N ALA A 14 -15.22 12.88 -11.36
CA ALA A 14 -16.31 13.29 -12.27
C ALA A 14 -17.65 12.69 -11.85
N VAL A 15 -17.67 11.40 -11.46
CA VAL A 15 -18.86 10.75 -10.91
C VAL A 15 -19.35 11.45 -9.63
N ALA A 16 -18.43 11.81 -8.73
CA ALA A 16 -18.74 12.49 -7.48
C ALA A 16 -19.33 13.89 -7.72
N ASP A 17 -18.80 14.64 -8.69
CA ASP A 17 -19.33 15.94 -9.08
C ASP A 17 -20.75 15.81 -9.65
N ASN A 18 -21.01 14.83 -10.52
CA ASN A 18 -22.35 14.55 -11.06
C ASN A 18 -23.37 14.11 -9.98
N ILE A 19 -22.92 13.44 -8.91
CA ILE A 19 -23.80 13.01 -7.82
C ILE A 19 -24.21 14.17 -6.92
N ARG A 20 -23.42 15.24 -6.83
CA ARG A 20 -23.85 16.43 -6.07
C ARG A 20 -25.18 16.97 -6.61
N ASP A 21 -25.44 16.77 -7.90
CA ASP A 21 -26.68 17.21 -8.56
C ASP A 21 -27.81 16.18 -8.46
N THR A 22 -27.51 14.88 -8.51
CA THR A 22 -28.52 13.80 -8.57
C THR A 22 -28.83 13.12 -7.23
N GLY A 23 -27.89 13.17 -6.27
CA GLY A 23 -28.00 12.57 -4.94
C GLY A 23 -27.86 11.05 -4.85
N VAL A 24 -27.56 10.36 -5.96
CA VAL A 24 -27.55 8.88 -6.01
C VAL A 24 -26.23 8.34 -6.57
N VAL A 25 -25.50 7.59 -5.75
CA VAL A 25 -24.32 6.82 -6.16
C VAL A 25 -24.70 5.73 -7.19
N PRO A 26 -23.98 5.58 -8.32
CA PRO A 26 -24.23 4.52 -9.28
C PRO A 26 -24.10 3.12 -8.67
N GLU A 27 -24.97 2.20 -9.09
CA GLU A 27 -25.05 0.84 -8.53
C GLU A 27 -23.71 0.08 -8.58
N ARG A 28 -22.84 0.38 -9.54
CA ARG A 28 -21.52 -0.25 -9.66
C ARG A 28 -20.58 0.09 -8.50
N TYR A 29 -20.80 1.18 -7.76
CA TYR A 29 -20.03 1.53 -6.57
C TYR A 29 -20.69 1.05 -5.27
N VAL A 30 -21.98 0.72 -5.29
CA VAL A 30 -22.74 0.33 -4.09
C VAL A 30 -22.23 -1.01 -3.53
N ARG A 31 -21.85 -1.00 -2.26
CA ARG A 31 -21.39 -2.14 -1.45
C ARG A 31 -22.41 -2.43 -0.35
N SER A 32 -23.18 -3.50 -0.49
CA SER A 32 -24.18 -3.89 0.51
C SER A 32 -23.55 -4.50 1.77
N GLU A 33 -22.35 -5.05 1.64
CA GLU A 33 -21.58 -5.73 2.68
C GLU A 33 -21.00 -4.77 3.76
N ILE A 34 -20.80 -3.48 3.45
CA ILE A 34 -20.22 -2.51 4.40
C ILE A 34 -21.02 -2.44 5.70
N LYS A 35 -22.35 -2.56 5.62
CA LYS A 35 -23.25 -2.43 6.79
C LYS A 35 -23.13 -3.57 7.79
N ALA A 36 -22.50 -4.69 7.42
CA ALA A 36 -22.37 -5.86 8.28
C ALA A 36 -21.12 -5.82 9.17
N ASP A 37 -20.17 -4.93 8.87
CA ASP A 37 -18.84 -4.96 9.48
C ASP A 37 -18.74 -4.01 10.69
N PRO A 38 -18.59 -4.53 11.93
CA PRO A 38 -18.37 -3.67 13.08
C PRO A 38 -16.98 -3.01 12.99
N VAL A 39 -16.93 -1.69 13.21
CA VAL A 39 -15.71 -0.90 13.23
C VAL A 39 -15.47 -0.37 14.64
N ILE A 40 -14.30 -0.67 15.20
CA ILE A 40 -13.86 -0.13 16.47
C ILE A 40 -13.10 1.18 16.22
N VAL A 41 -13.51 2.24 16.92
CA VAL A 41 -12.92 3.58 16.82
C VAL A 41 -12.49 4.02 18.21
N GLY A 42 -11.21 4.40 18.36
CA GLY A 42 -10.69 5.02 19.58
C GLY A 42 -10.71 4.13 20.84
N ALA A 43 -10.71 2.80 20.70
CA ALA A 43 -10.64 1.89 21.84
C ALA A 43 -9.21 1.81 22.40
N GLU A 44 -9.10 1.80 23.74
CA GLU A 44 -7.83 1.55 24.42
C GLU A 44 -7.24 0.20 24.00
N GLY A 45 -5.92 0.17 23.75
CA GLY A 45 -5.23 -1.02 23.25
C GLY A 45 -5.29 -1.24 21.73
N TYR A 46 -6.05 -0.41 20.99
CA TYR A 46 -6.17 -0.52 19.53
C TYR A 46 -5.48 0.59 18.73
N ASN A 47 -4.35 1.08 19.23
CA ASN A 47 -3.49 2.00 18.50
C ASN A 47 -2.35 1.24 17.84
N LEU A 48 -2.02 1.61 16.61
CA LEU A 48 -0.84 1.07 15.94
C LEU A 48 0.43 1.34 16.79
N PRO A 49 1.33 0.35 16.92
CA PRO A 49 2.64 0.57 17.51
C PRO A 49 3.36 1.71 16.79
N VAL A 50 4.03 2.56 17.56
CA VAL A 50 4.87 3.64 17.03
C VAL A 50 6.32 3.20 17.10
N ILE A 51 7.00 3.14 15.96
CA ILE A 51 8.43 2.81 15.87
C ILE A 51 9.21 4.09 15.60
N ASP A 52 10.24 4.33 16.39
CA ASP A 52 11.11 5.50 16.26
C ASP A 52 12.41 5.15 15.52
N MET A 53 12.58 5.68 14.33
CA MET A 53 13.76 5.40 13.52
C MET A 53 15.06 5.95 14.13
N SER A 54 15.00 7.08 14.85
CA SER A 54 16.17 7.63 15.53
C SER A 54 16.64 6.72 16.66
N ARG A 55 15.70 6.07 17.37
CA ARG A 55 16.02 5.07 18.39
C ARG A 55 16.54 3.75 17.81
N LEU A 56 16.05 3.33 16.64
CA LEU A 56 16.63 2.19 15.91
C LEU A 56 18.10 2.45 15.55
N LEU A 57 18.45 3.68 15.17
CA LEU A 57 19.80 4.07 14.79
C LEU A 57 20.71 4.38 15.98
N ASP A 58 20.16 4.61 17.18
CA ASP A 58 20.92 4.91 18.39
C ASP A 58 21.40 3.60 19.06
N PRO A 59 22.72 3.37 19.20
CA PRO A 59 23.26 2.18 19.88
C PRO A 59 22.74 1.95 21.30
N GLN A 60 22.29 2.99 22.00
CA GLN A 60 21.72 2.88 23.34
C GLN A 60 20.32 2.25 23.34
N PHE A 61 19.53 2.48 22.29
CA PHE A 61 18.11 2.09 22.23
C PHE A 61 17.80 1.06 21.13
N THR A 62 18.76 0.79 20.24
CA THR A 62 18.56 -0.04 19.05
C THR A 62 18.01 -1.42 19.36
N GLU A 63 18.47 -2.08 20.43
CA GLU A 63 18.00 -3.41 20.80
C GLU A 63 16.53 -3.41 21.24
N GLU A 64 16.16 -2.46 22.11
CA GLU A 64 14.78 -2.28 22.59
C GLU A 64 13.84 -1.94 21.43
N GLU A 65 14.22 -0.96 20.60
CA GLU A 65 13.37 -0.51 19.49
C GLU A 65 13.29 -1.57 18.37
N THR A 66 14.35 -2.37 18.15
CA THR A 66 14.34 -3.52 17.22
C THR A 66 13.42 -4.63 17.73
N SER A 67 13.40 -4.90 19.03
CA SER A 67 12.47 -5.85 19.64
C SER A 67 11.01 -5.40 19.46
N LYS A 68 10.76 -4.12 19.70
CA LYS A 68 9.45 -3.48 19.51
C LYS A 68 9.00 -3.49 18.04
N LEU A 69 9.91 -3.24 17.09
CA LEU A 69 9.65 -3.38 15.65
C LEU A 69 9.21 -4.81 15.31
N GLY A 70 9.96 -5.82 15.76
CA GLY A 70 9.58 -7.22 15.54
C GLY A 70 8.21 -7.57 16.12
N SER A 71 7.92 -7.10 17.35
CA SER A 71 6.61 -7.29 17.97
C SER A 71 5.48 -6.63 17.18
N ALA A 72 5.71 -5.44 16.62
CA ALA A 72 4.73 -4.78 15.74
C ALA A 72 4.50 -5.60 14.45
N CYS A 73 5.56 -6.06 13.81
CA CYS A 73 5.46 -6.87 12.60
C CYS A 73 4.74 -8.22 12.84
N GLU A 74 4.92 -8.83 14.01
CA GLU A 74 4.34 -10.13 14.38
C GLU A 74 2.87 -10.04 14.85
N HIS A 75 2.51 -9.02 15.64
CA HIS A 75 1.18 -8.95 16.27
C HIS A 75 0.22 -7.97 15.59
N TRP A 76 0.76 -7.04 14.82
CA TRP A 76 0.00 -5.98 14.15
C TRP A 76 0.15 -6.00 12.64
N GLY A 77 1.31 -6.40 12.11
CA GLY A 77 1.61 -6.30 10.68
C GLY A 77 1.66 -4.87 10.14
N PHE A 78 1.44 -3.89 11.01
CA PHE A 78 1.33 -2.46 10.76
C PHE A 78 1.99 -1.71 11.92
N PHE A 79 2.61 -0.58 11.62
CA PHE A 79 3.13 0.37 12.62
C PHE A 79 3.19 1.78 12.04
N GLN A 80 3.32 2.77 12.92
CA GLN A 80 3.60 4.15 12.54
C GLN A 80 5.08 4.42 12.74
N LEU A 81 5.78 4.86 11.70
CA LEU A 81 7.18 5.19 11.75
C LEU A 81 7.36 6.71 11.93
N VAL A 82 8.01 7.11 13.01
CA VAL A 82 8.33 8.50 13.35
C VAL A 82 9.83 8.73 13.35
N ASN A 83 10.24 10.00 13.33
CA ASN A 83 11.65 10.41 13.32
C ASN A 83 12.47 9.71 12.23
N HIS A 84 11.83 9.41 11.09
CA HIS A 84 12.35 8.62 9.96
C HIS A 84 13.46 9.32 9.15
N GLY A 85 13.86 10.53 9.54
CA GLY A 85 14.98 11.25 8.92
C GLY A 85 14.66 11.92 7.58
N PHE A 86 13.39 11.98 7.15
CA PHE A 86 13.03 12.73 5.95
C PHE A 86 13.15 14.22 6.21
N ASP A 87 13.62 14.96 5.21
CA ASP A 87 13.53 16.41 5.19
C ASP A 87 12.06 16.86 5.24
N GLY A 88 11.75 17.73 6.19
CA GLY A 88 10.39 18.24 6.38
C GLY A 88 9.89 19.04 5.18
N GLY A 89 10.78 19.75 4.49
CA GLY A 89 10.49 20.48 3.25
C GLY A 89 10.11 19.54 2.12
N LEU A 90 10.84 18.44 1.94
CA LEU A 90 10.52 17.40 0.96
C LEU A 90 9.14 16.78 1.21
N LEU A 91 8.82 16.44 2.47
CA LEU A 91 7.49 15.91 2.83
C LEU A 91 6.36 16.92 2.61
N GLN A 92 6.60 18.21 2.85
CA GLN A 92 5.61 19.24 2.56
C GLN A 92 5.44 19.42 1.04
N GLN A 93 6.55 19.44 0.30
CA GLN A 93 6.52 19.62 -1.16
C GLN A 93 5.81 18.47 -1.86
N ILE A 94 6.06 17.21 -1.49
CA ILE A 94 5.38 16.08 -2.13
C ILE A 94 3.88 16.11 -1.87
N LYS A 95 3.46 16.53 -0.66
CA LYS A 95 2.05 16.69 -0.33
C LYS A 95 1.40 17.82 -1.14
N ALA A 96 2.09 18.94 -1.28
CA ALA A 96 1.64 20.07 -2.07
C ALA A 96 1.52 19.69 -3.56
N ASP A 97 2.57 19.08 -4.13
CA ASP A 97 2.62 18.70 -5.54
C ASP A 97 1.51 17.70 -5.91
N ILE A 98 1.27 16.71 -5.05
CA ILE A 98 0.19 15.73 -5.23
C ILE A 98 -1.17 16.42 -5.13
N SER A 99 -1.38 17.27 -4.12
CA SER A 99 -2.66 17.98 -3.94
C SER A 99 -2.95 18.87 -5.14
N GLU A 100 -1.94 19.58 -5.65
CA GLU A 100 -2.07 20.40 -6.85
C GLU A 100 -2.41 19.54 -8.08
N PHE A 101 -1.71 18.43 -8.30
CA PHE A 101 -2.00 17.52 -9.42
C PHE A 101 -3.47 17.06 -9.41
N PHE A 102 -4.02 16.63 -8.27
CA PHE A 102 -5.42 16.19 -8.20
C PHE A 102 -6.42 17.34 -8.29
N SER A 103 -6.02 18.58 -8.00
CA SER A 103 -6.83 19.78 -8.22
C SER A 103 -6.88 20.24 -9.68
N LEU A 104 -6.01 19.72 -10.55
CA LEU A 104 -6.03 20.06 -11.98
C LEU A 104 -7.33 19.60 -12.67
N PRO A 105 -7.71 20.26 -13.78
CA PRO A 105 -8.79 19.78 -14.64
C PRO A 105 -8.59 18.32 -15.06
N LEU A 106 -9.69 17.59 -15.28
CA LEU A 106 -9.63 16.18 -15.65
C LEU A 106 -8.80 15.92 -16.92
N GLU A 107 -8.89 16.80 -17.92
CA GLU A 107 -8.12 16.71 -19.17
C GLU A 107 -6.59 16.69 -18.92
N GLU A 108 -6.11 17.51 -17.98
CA GLU A 108 -4.69 17.57 -17.62
C GLU A 108 -4.22 16.30 -16.92
N LYS A 109 -5.09 15.69 -16.11
CA LYS A 109 -4.79 14.40 -15.46
C LYS A 109 -4.86 13.23 -16.44
N GLN A 110 -5.80 13.27 -17.38
CA GLN A 110 -5.93 12.29 -18.46
C GLN A 110 -4.76 12.29 -19.45
N ALA A 111 -3.94 13.34 -19.48
CA ALA A 111 -2.71 13.38 -20.27
C ALA A 111 -1.73 12.25 -19.92
N VAL A 112 -1.83 11.69 -18.71
CA VAL A 112 -1.04 10.53 -18.26
C VAL A 112 -1.93 9.31 -17.97
N ALA A 113 -3.09 9.19 -18.62
CA ALA A 113 -4.04 8.11 -18.36
C ALA A 113 -3.45 6.70 -18.56
N ILE A 114 -3.94 5.74 -17.79
CA ILE A 114 -3.58 4.32 -17.98
C ILE A 114 -4.03 3.87 -19.37
N PRO A 115 -3.13 3.42 -20.26
CA PRO A 115 -3.52 2.96 -21.58
C PRO A 115 -4.28 1.62 -21.47
N PRO A 116 -5.02 1.19 -22.51
CA PRO A 116 -5.64 -0.14 -22.54
C PRO A 116 -4.62 -1.24 -22.25
N ASN A 117 -4.94 -2.14 -21.31
CA ASN A 117 -4.03 -3.18 -20.79
C ASN A 117 -2.74 -2.67 -20.10
N GLY A 118 -2.66 -1.38 -19.81
CA GLY A 118 -1.61 -0.77 -19.00
C GLY A 118 -1.88 -0.90 -17.51
N ILE A 119 -0.84 -0.64 -16.71
CA ILE A 119 -0.92 -0.60 -15.25
C ILE A 119 -0.39 0.72 -14.67
N GLN A 120 0.29 1.53 -15.48
CA GLN A 120 0.84 2.83 -15.07
C GLN A 120 0.02 3.96 -15.67
N GLY A 121 -0.08 5.07 -14.94
CA GLY A 121 -0.84 6.25 -15.33
C GLY A 121 -1.99 6.58 -14.37
N PHE A 122 -2.80 7.56 -14.77
CA PHE A 122 -3.97 8.05 -14.07
C PHE A 122 -5.26 7.30 -14.47
N GLY A 123 -6.10 6.96 -13.49
CA GLY A 123 -7.43 6.40 -13.71
C GLY A 123 -7.78 5.29 -12.71
N HIS A 124 -8.76 4.46 -13.10
CA HIS A 124 -9.15 3.26 -12.35
C HIS A 124 -8.18 2.11 -12.61
N HIS A 125 -7.77 1.43 -11.55
CA HIS A 125 -6.93 0.23 -11.67
C HIS A 125 -7.73 -1.03 -11.29
N PHE A 126 -7.36 -2.18 -11.86
CA PHE A 126 -7.94 -3.50 -11.54
C PHE A 126 -9.43 -3.67 -11.88
N VAL A 127 -9.89 -3.11 -13.01
CA VAL A 127 -11.23 -3.40 -13.56
C VAL A 127 -11.15 -4.64 -14.45
N PHE A 128 -11.58 -5.78 -13.90
CA PHE A 128 -11.54 -7.10 -14.52
C PHE A 128 -12.83 -7.46 -15.27
N SER A 129 -13.97 -6.82 -14.97
CA SER A 129 -15.23 -7.03 -15.70
C SER A 129 -16.19 -5.84 -15.58
N LYS A 130 -17.22 -5.81 -16.44
CA LYS A 130 -18.26 -4.77 -16.42
C LYS A 130 -19.21 -4.91 -15.22
N GLU A 131 -19.33 -6.12 -14.69
CA GLU A 131 -20.17 -6.48 -13.54
C GLU A 131 -19.43 -6.28 -12.21
N GLN A 132 -18.11 -6.05 -12.26
CA GLN A 132 -17.30 -5.80 -11.07
C GLN A 132 -17.76 -4.52 -10.37
N LYS A 133 -17.88 -4.62 -9.05
CA LYS A 133 -18.06 -3.48 -8.17
C LYS A 133 -16.78 -2.62 -8.12
N LEU A 134 -16.90 -1.32 -8.36
CA LEU A 134 -15.79 -0.38 -8.46
C LEU A 134 -15.52 0.34 -7.14
N ASP A 135 -14.26 0.57 -6.82
CA ASP A 135 -13.85 1.34 -5.65
C ASP A 135 -13.99 2.84 -5.92
N TRP A 136 -14.27 3.61 -4.86
CA TRP A 136 -14.45 5.06 -4.87
C TRP A 136 -13.11 5.80 -4.79
N VAL A 137 -12.25 5.56 -5.78
CA VAL A 137 -10.90 6.12 -5.84
C VAL A 137 -10.44 6.36 -7.27
N ASP A 138 -9.89 7.55 -7.51
CA ASP A 138 -9.01 7.78 -8.65
C ASP A 138 -7.57 7.58 -8.20
N MET A 139 -6.71 7.01 -9.06
CA MET A 139 -5.32 6.82 -8.72
C MET A 139 -4.35 7.16 -9.83
N LEU A 140 -3.13 7.52 -9.43
CA LEU A 140 -1.96 7.59 -10.30
C LEU A 140 -0.98 6.50 -9.87
N PHE A 141 -0.69 5.55 -10.76
CA PHE A 141 0.26 4.47 -10.51
C PHE A 141 1.54 4.66 -11.32
N LEU A 142 2.70 4.60 -10.66
CA LEU A 142 4.01 4.84 -11.27
C LEU A 142 4.99 3.75 -10.85
N ALA A 143 5.71 3.17 -11.80
CA ALA A 143 6.97 2.49 -11.49
C ALA A 143 8.03 3.55 -11.19
N THR A 144 8.70 3.42 -10.04
CA THR A 144 9.65 4.42 -9.55
C THR A 144 11.06 3.90 -9.39
N ARG A 145 11.27 2.61 -9.11
CA ARG A 145 12.61 2.01 -9.11
C ARG A 145 12.56 0.59 -9.66
N PRO A 146 13.62 0.13 -10.34
CA PRO A 146 14.84 0.87 -10.68
C PRO A 146 14.59 1.98 -11.72
N VAL A 147 15.51 2.93 -11.88
CA VAL A 147 15.29 4.15 -12.71
C VAL A 147 15.08 3.79 -14.17
N GLU A 148 15.78 2.75 -14.62
CA GLU A 148 15.81 2.21 -15.97
C GLU A 148 14.45 1.63 -16.40
N GLU A 149 13.60 1.27 -15.44
CA GLU A 149 12.25 0.71 -15.68
C GLU A 149 11.16 1.79 -15.67
N ARG A 150 11.50 3.05 -15.42
CA ARG A 150 10.54 4.15 -15.42
C ARG A 150 10.08 4.48 -16.83
N SER A 151 8.78 4.72 -16.97
CA SER A 151 8.21 5.34 -18.15
C SER A 151 7.78 6.77 -17.82
N LEU A 152 8.60 7.75 -18.20
CA LEU A 152 8.31 9.18 -17.97
C LEU A 152 7.05 9.68 -18.68
N ALA A 153 6.52 8.92 -19.65
CA ALA A 153 5.25 9.22 -20.30
C ALA A 153 4.07 9.21 -19.30
N PHE A 154 4.15 8.44 -18.22
CA PHE A 154 3.11 8.39 -17.18
C PHE A 154 3.34 9.36 -16.02
N TRP A 155 4.54 9.96 -15.95
CA TRP A 155 4.88 10.89 -14.87
C TRP A 155 4.28 12.27 -15.20
N PRO A 156 3.43 12.86 -14.36
CA PRO A 156 2.84 14.17 -14.68
C PRO A 156 3.91 15.25 -14.83
N THR A 157 3.71 16.20 -15.74
CA THR A 157 4.55 17.41 -15.88
C THR A 157 4.03 18.60 -15.08
N LYS A 158 2.84 18.45 -14.47
CA LYS A 158 2.17 19.47 -13.67
C LYS A 158 1.83 18.87 -12.29
N PRO A 159 2.14 19.57 -11.18
CA PRO A 159 3.02 20.74 -11.15
C PRO A 159 4.43 20.43 -11.68
N SER A 160 5.15 21.46 -12.11
CA SER A 160 6.48 21.32 -12.73
C SER A 160 7.52 20.68 -11.80
N THR A 161 7.31 20.80 -10.49
CA THR A 161 8.11 20.21 -9.42
C THR A 161 7.84 18.73 -9.18
N LEU A 162 6.65 18.23 -9.53
CA LEU A 162 6.18 16.90 -9.08
C LEU A 162 7.13 15.76 -9.46
N ARG A 163 7.72 15.78 -10.67
CA ARG A 163 8.64 14.72 -11.10
C ARG A 163 9.91 14.68 -10.25
N GLU A 164 10.51 15.83 -10.01
CA GLU A 164 11.72 15.94 -9.21
C GLU A 164 11.44 15.56 -7.75
N THR A 165 10.34 16.05 -7.20
CA THR A 165 9.91 15.74 -5.84
C THR A 165 9.62 14.25 -5.66
N LEU A 166 8.93 13.60 -6.60
CA LEU A 166 8.68 12.15 -6.60
C LEU A 166 9.99 11.35 -6.66
N ASP A 167 10.95 11.76 -7.48
CA ASP A 167 12.24 11.06 -7.60
C ASP A 167 13.04 11.10 -6.29
N LYS A 168 13.12 12.29 -5.66
CA LYS A 168 13.76 12.48 -4.36
C LYS A 168 13.05 11.68 -3.26
N TYR A 169 11.73 11.80 -3.17
CA TYR A 169 10.91 11.04 -2.22
C TYR A 169 11.07 9.52 -2.40
N SER A 170 11.12 9.05 -3.65
CA SER A 170 11.40 7.66 -4.00
C SER A 170 12.76 7.19 -3.48
N LEU A 171 13.81 7.99 -3.69
CA LEU A 171 15.16 7.65 -3.26
C LEU A 171 15.27 7.54 -1.74
N GLU A 172 14.72 8.52 -1.02
CA GLU A 172 14.74 8.53 0.44
C GLU A 172 13.99 7.33 1.02
N LEU A 173 12.85 6.93 0.43
CA LEU A 173 12.11 5.75 0.87
C LEU A 173 12.88 4.44 0.61
N VAL A 174 13.62 4.35 -0.51
CA VAL A 174 14.50 3.21 -0.75
C VAL A 174 15.56 3.11 0.35
N ASN A 175 16.24 4.22 0.66
CA ASN A 175 17.27 4.24 1.71
C ASN A 175 16.70 3.85 3.07
N LEU A 176 15.55 4.44 3.44
CA LEU A 176 14.86 4.14 4.69
C LEU A 176 14.47 2.66 4.78
N SER A 177 13.98 2.09 3.70
CA SER A 177 13.55 0.70 3.67
C SER A 177 14.67 -0.31 3.84
N VAL A 178 15.84 -0.03 3.25
CA VAL A 178 17.03 -0.88 3.42
C VAL A 178 17.42 -0.93 4.90
N GLN A 179 17.36 0.20 5.61
CA GLN A 179 17.64 0.23 7.04
C GLN A 179 16.61 -0.58 7.83
N LEU A 180 15.31 -0.41 7.56
CA LEU A 180 14.26 -1.20 8.23
C LEU A 180 14.40 -2.70 7.98
N PHE A 181 14.71 -3.13 6.75
CA PHE A 181 14.97 -4.54 6.45
C PHE A 181 16.15 -5.09 7.25
N LYS A 182 17.21 -4.30 7.49
CA LYS A 182 18.33 -4.74 8.33
C LYS A 182 17.92 -4.94 9.78
N PHE A 183 17.15 -4.01 10.35
CA PHE A 183 16.61 -4.17 11.71
C PHE A 183 15.66 -5.37 11.81
N MET A 184 14.81 -5.57 10.80
CA MET A 184 13.94 -6.75 10.72
C MET A 184 14.74 -8.05 10.64
N ALA A 185 15.79 -8.12 9.82
CA ALA A 185 16.66 -9.29 9.72
C ALA A 185 17.34 -9.60 11.07
N ASN A 186 17.85 -8.56 11.76
CA ASN A 186 18.44 -8.71 13.09
C ASN A 186 17.40 -9.24 14.10
N ASN A 187 16.18 -8.69 14.12
CA ASN A 187 15.10 -9.19 14.99
C ASN A 187 14.75 -10.65 14.70
N LEU A 188 14.74 -11.03 13.43
CA LEU A 188 14.42 -12.39 12.99
C LEU A 188 15.56 -13.38 13.27
N GLY A 189 16.78 -12.88 13.52
CA GLY A 189 17.98 -13.71 13.66
C GLY A 189 18.43 -14.33 12.34
N VAL A 190 18.14 -13.68 11.20
CA VAL A 190 18.49 -14.16 9.86
C VAL A 190 19.62 -13.33 9.27
N ASN A 191 20.31 -13.89 8.26
CA ASN A 191 21.31 -13.13 7.53
C ASN A 191 20.66 -11.95 6.77
N GLN A 192 21.22 -10.74 6.93
CA GLN A 192 20.69 -9.54 6.27
C GLN A 192 20.72 -9.62 4.75
N GLU A 193 21.78 -10.19 4.17
CA GLU A 193 21.93 -10.37 2.72
C GLU A 193 20.94 -11.41 2.19
N ALA A 194 20.60 -12.44 2.97
CA ALA A 194 19.59 -13.41 2.60
C ALA A 194 18.20 -12.76 2.47
N LEU A 195 17.79 -11.94 3.45
CA LEU A 195 16.51 -11.21 3.39
C LEU A 195 16.52 -10.13 2.29
N LEU A 196 17.55 -9.29 2.25
CA LEU A 196 17.67 -8.22 1.25
C LEU A 196 17.87 -8.74 -0.17
N GLY A 197 18.40 -9.95 -0.33
CA GLY A 197 18.60 -10.61 -1.63
C GLY A 197 17.30 -10.78 -2.41
N THR A 198 16.18 -11.06 -1.74
CA THR A 198 14.86 -11.12 -2.38
C THR A 198 14.40 -9.76 -2.92
N PHE A 199 14.86 -8.68 -2.32
CA PHE A 199 14.55 -7.29 -2.69
C PHE A 199 15.68 -6.62 -3.47
N LYS A 200 16.59 -7.40 -4.06
CA LYS A 200 17.74 -6.88 -4.82
C LYS A 200 17.27 -5.99 -5.98
N GLY A 201 17.95 -4.86 -6.15
CA GLY A 201 17.54 -3.81 -7.10
C GLY A 201 16.45 -2.87 -6.56
N LEU A 202 15.89 -3.20 -5.40
CA LEU A 202 14.86 -2.44 -4.67
C LEU A 202 13.69 -2.00 -5.58
N PRO A 203 13.03 -2.94 -6.30
CA PRO A 203 11.90 -2.60 -7.14
C PRO A 203 10.82 -1.86 -6.36
N GLN A 204 10.41 -0.71 -6.88
CA GLN A 204 9.51 0.20 -6.20
C GLN A 204 8.46 0.74 -7.16
N SER A 205 7.24 0.84 -6.67
CA SER A 205 6.15 1.55 -7.33
C SER A 205 5.42 2.44 -6.34
N MET A 206 4.73 3.45 -6.85
CA MET A 206 3.91 4.36 -6.06
C MET A 206 2.49 4.38 -6.60
N ARG A 207 1.52 4.31 -5.69
CA ARG A 207 0.10 4.52 -5.94
C ARG A 207 -0.35 5.72 -5.15
N ILE A 208 -0.66 6.79 -5.86
CA ILE A 208 -1.24 7.99 -5.27
C ILE A 208 -2.75 7.88 -5.42
N ASN A 209 -3.48 7.93 -4.32
CA ASN A 209 -4.92 7.75 -4.27
C ASN A 209 -5.60 9.07 -3.94
N HIS A 210 -6.63 9.41 -4.72
CA HIS A 210 -7.57 10.48 -4.44
C HIS A 210 -8.96 9.87 -4.23
N TYR A 211 -9.50 10.11 -3.05
CA TYR A 211 -10.80 9.63 -2.61
C TYR A 211 -11.74 10.84 -2.50
N PRO A 212 -12.55 11.14 -3.52
CA PRO A 212 -13.53 12.22 -3.43
C PRO A 212 -14.50 12.00 -2.26
N SER A 213 -14.96 13.09 -1.63
CA SER A 213 -16.01 13.00 -0.61
C SER A 213 -17.31 12.42 -1.20
N CYS A 214 -18.04 11.61 -0.44
CA CYS A 214 -19.32 11.06 -0.88
C CYS A 214 -20.37 11.18 0.22
N SER A 215 -21.48 11.90 -0.02
CA SER A 215 -22.57 12.03 0.96
C SER A 215 -23.22 10.70 1.36
N GLN A 216 -23.07 9.67 0.52
CA GLN A 216 -23.48 8.29 0.76
C GLN A 216 -22.26 7.38 1.08
N ALA A 217 -21.30 7.89 1.85
CA ALA A 217 -20.07 7.19 2.22
C ALA A 217 -20.30 5.81 2.87
N ASP A 218 -21.46 5.58 3.48
CA ASP A 218 -21.86 4.29 4.06
C ASP A 218 -22.20 3.22 3.00
N LYS A 219 -22.25 3.58 1.72
CA LYS A 219 -22.57 2.69 0.59
C LYS A 219 -21.39 2.39 -0.31
N VAL A 220 -20.24 3.03 -0.12
CA VAL A 220 -19.07 2.91 -1.00
C VAL A 220 -17.80 2.62 -0.22
N LEU A 221 -16.84 1.93 -0.85
CA LEU A 221 -15.49 1.76 -0.31
C LEU A 221 -14.52 2.54 -1.16
N GLY A 222 -13.57 3.24 -0.52
CA GLY A 222 -12.47 3.88 -1.24
C GLY A 222 -11.47 2.86 -1.77
N LEU A 223 -11.23 1.78 -1.03
CA LEU A 223 -10.44 0.65 -1.49
C LEU A 223 -10.93 -0.62 -0.82
N SER A 224 -11.24 -1.64 -1.62
CA SER A 224 -11.76 -2.92 -1.14
C SER A 224 -10.79 -3.64 -0.19
N PRO A 225 -11.28 -4.52 0.72
CA PRO A 225 -10.43 -5.32 1.60
C PRO A 225 -9.40 -6.16 0.85
N HIS A 226 -8.12 -5.99 1.19
CA HIS A 226 -6.99 -6.71 0.56
C HIS A 226 -5.80 -6.82 1.52
N THR A 227 -4.87 -7.71 1.21
CA THR A 227 -3.46 -7.63 1.68
C THR A 227 -2.57 -7.11 0.56
N ASP A 228 -1.36 -6.67 0.90
CA ASP A 228 -0.41 -6.16 -0.08
C ASP A 228 0.49 -7.28 -0.62
N GLY A 229 0.44 -7.55 -1.92
CA GLY A 229 1.26 -8.56 -2.61
C GLY A 229 2.76 -8.21 -2.76
N VAL A 230 3.32 -7.42 -1.85
CA VAL A 230 4.72 -6.94 -1.90
C VAL A 230 5.48 -7.33 -0.63
N GLY A 231 6.69 -6.82 -0.43
CA GLY A 231 7.44 -7.02 0.81
C GLY A 231 7.01 -6.08 1.93
N MET A 232 7.00 -4.78 1.63
CA MET A 232 6.70 -3.72 2.59
C MET A 232 6.08 -2.53 1.87
N THR A 233 5.13 -1.87 2.52
CA THR A 233 4.45 -0.68 2.00
C THR A 233 4.64 0.49 2.97
N PHE A 234 4.91 1.68 2.43
CA PHE A 234 4.91 2.94 3.16
C PHE A 234 3.74 3.79 2.69
N LEU A 235 2.83 4.13 3.60
CA LEU A 235 1.70 5.01 3.35
C LEU A 235 1.93 6.36 4.02
N LEU A 236 1.93 7.42 3.21
CA LEU A 236 1.88 8.80 3.68
C LEU A 236 0.49 9.37 3.44
N GLN A 237 -0.10 9.94 4.50
CA GLN A 237 -1.31 10.73 4.38
C GLN A 237 -0.97 12.14 3.91
N VAL A 238 -1.56 12.54 2.77
CA VAL A 238 -1.28 13.84 2.15
C VAL A 238 -2.05 14.96 2.83
N ASN A 239 -3.29 14.69 3.25
CA ASN A 239 -4.12 15.60 4.04
C ASN A 239 -4.57 14.96 5.37
N ASP A 240 -5.24 15.71 6.24
CA ASP A 240 -5.60 15.24 7.59
C ASP A 240 -6.91 14.44 7.65
N VAL A 241 -7.29 13.78 6.55
CA VAL A 241 -8.54 13.01 6.47
C VAL A 241 -8.28 11.53 6.71
N GLU A 242 -8.85 11.00 7.80
CA GLU A 242 -8.80 9.59 8.14
C GLU A 242 -9.57 8.73 7.12
N GLY A 243 -9.22 7.45 7.03
CA GLY A 243 -9.92 6.52 6.13
C GLY A 243 -9.30 5.13 6.04
N LEU A 244 -8.07 4.93 6.50
CA LEU A 244 -7.48 3.59 6.58
C LEU A 244 -8.14 2.79 7.72
N GLN A 245 -8.57 1.57 7.40
CA GLN A 245 -9.00 0.59 8.37
C GLN A 245 -8.19 -0.70 8.21
N ILE A 246 -7.76 -1.30 9.31
CA ILE A 246 -7.04 -2.57 9.35
C ILE A 246 -7.87 -3.62 10.09
N LYS A 247 -7.71 -4.89 9.72
CA LYS A 247 -8.42 -5.99 10.36
C LYS A 247 -7.56 -6.66 11.41
N LYS A 248 -8.07 -6.76 12.64
CA LYS A 248 -7.40 -7.43 13.76
C LYS A 248 -8.44 -8.23 14.54
N ASP A 249 -8.15 -9.47 14.94
CA ASP A 249 -9.09 -10.30 15.71
C ASP A 249 -10.52 -10.32 15.10
N ASP A 250 -10.57 -10.43 13.76
CA ASP A 250 -11.78 -10.41 12.91
C ASP A 250 -12.65 -9.14 12.98
N LYS A 251 -12.09 -8.03 13.48
CA LYS A 251 -12.75 -6.72 13.55
C LYS A 251 -11.97 -5.67 12.79
N TRP A 252 -12.67 -4.66 12.29
CA TRP A 252 -12.06 -3.51 11.62
C TRP A 252 -11.72 -2.41 12.62
N PHE A 253 -10.55 -1.80 12.47
CA PHE A 253 -10.07 -0.70 13.31
C PHE A 253 -9.64 0.47 12.47
N SER A 254 -10.12 1.66 12.82
CA SER A 254 -9.68 2.90 12.18
C SER A 254 -8.27 3.26 12.63
N VAL A 255 -7.39 3.53 11.65
CA VAL A 255 -6.03 3.97 11.92
C VAL A 255 -5.99 5.50 11.94
N LYS A 256 -5.58 6.06 13.08
CA LYS A 256 -5.27 7.48 13.21
C LYS A 256 -3.78 7.71 12.99
N ALA A 257 -3.45 8.19 11.79
CA ALA A 257 -2.07 8.51 11.42
C ALA A 257 -1.54 9.70 12.24
N ILE A 258 -0.32 9.59 12.77
CA ILE A 258 0.41 10.66 13.42
C ILE A 258 0.85 11.64 12.33
N PRO A 259 0.63 12.96 12.50
CA PRO A 259 1.06 13.95 11.53
C PRO A 259 2.55 13.82 11.19
N GLY A 260 2.85 13.66 9.90
CA GLY A 260 4.22 13.52 9.40
C GLY A 260 4.79 12.10 9.45
N ALA A 261 4.15 11.16 10.15
CA ALA A 261 4.58 9.76 10.18
C ALA A 261 4.19 9.00 8.91
N PHE A 262 4.95 7.92 8.63
CA PHE A 262 4.50 6.90 7.69
C PHE A 262 3.73 5.81 8.43
N VAL A 263 2.60 5.37 7.88
CA VAL A 263 2.03 4.07 8.26
C VAL A 263 2.73 3.02 7.40
N VAL A 264 3.41 2.06 8.03
CA VAL A 264 4.16 1.01 7.36
C VAL A 264 3.50 -0.33 7.60
N ASN A 265 3.38 -1.16 6.57
CA ASN A 265 2.83 -2.51 6.71
C ASN A 265 3.64 -3.57 5.98
N ILE A 266 3.50 -4.80 6.51
CA ILE A 266 4.10 -6.01 5.99
C ILE A 266 3.23 -6.53 4.84
N GLY A 267 3.85 -6.88 3.72
CA GLY A 267 3.17 -7.52 2.60
C GLY A 267 3.30 -9.04 2.61
N ASP A 268 2.51 -9.70 1.77
CA ASP A 268 2.39 -11.15 1.62
C ASP A 268 3.75 -11.82 1.41
N VAL A 269 4.62 -11.21 0.62
CA VAL A 269 5.96 -11.74 0.34
C VAL A 269 6.75 -11.85 1.64
N LEU A 270 6.76 -10.81 2.46
CA LEU A 270 7.53 -10.80 3.69
C LEU A 270 6.92 -11.74 4.75
N GLU A 271 5.59 -11.93 4.76
CA GLU A 271 4.96 -13.00 5.54
C GLU A 271 5.48 -14.39 5.09
N ILE A 272 5.55 -14.65 3.78
CA ILE A 272 6.07 -15.92 3.24
C ILE A 272 7.55 -16.13 3.60
N LEU A 273 8.41 -15.12 3.36
CA LEU A 273 9.84 -15.17 3.68
C LEU A 273 10.09 -15.46 5.17
N THR A 274 9.25 -14.88 6.03
CA THR A 274 9.36 -15.08 7.49
C THR A 274 8.67 -16.34 8.00
N ASN A 275 8.23 -17.22 7.10
CA ASN A 275 7.48 -18.44 7.41
C ASN A 275 6.24 -18.16 8.29
N GLY A 276 5.60 -17.00 8.08
CA GLY A 276 4.44 -16.56 8.83
C GLY A 276 4.74 -15.92 10.19
N LYS A 277 6.00 -15.60 10.52
CA LYS A 277 6.32 -14.88 11.77
C LYS A 277 5.84 -13.43 11.72
N TYR A 278 6.17 -12.69 10.67
CA TYR A 278 5.54 -11.39 10.41
C TYR A 278 4.22 -11.58 9.68
N LYS A 279 3.27 -10.67 9.91
CA LYS A 279 1.90 -10.79 9.40
C LYS A 279 1.62 -9.72 8.37
N SER A 280 1.28 -10.12 7.16
CA SER A 280 0.55 -9.22 6.26
C SER A 280 -0.89 -9.15 6.73
N ILE A 281 -1.50 -7.98 6.81
CA ILE A 281 -2.83 -7.80 7.42
C ILE A 281 -3.81 -7.22 6.41
N GLU A 282 -5.02 -7.79 6.42
CA GLU A 282 -6.12 -7.33 5.58
C GLU A 282 -6.51 -5.91 6.00
N HIS A 283 -6.59 -5.01 5.03
CA HIS A 283 -6.87 -3.61 5.25
C HIS A 283 -7.76 -3.04 4.12
N ARG A 284 -8.42 -1.92 4.38
CA ARG A 284 -9.32 -1.24 3.43
C ARG A 284 -9.26 0.27 3.60
N ALA A 285 -9.80 1.02 2.63
CA ALA A 285 -10.01 2.45 2.76
C ALA A 285 -11.51 2.78 2.71
N VAL A 286 -11.98 3.58 3.66
CA VAL A 286 -13.35 4.11 3.71
C VAL A 286 -13.39 5.58 3.28
N ILE A 287 -14.57 6.03 2.87
CA ILE A 287 -14.79 7.39 2.36
C ILE A 287 -15.27 8.31 3.48
N ASN A 288 -14.77 9.55 3.47
CA ASN A 288 -15.31 10.60 4.33
C ASN A 288 -16.49 11.29 3.63
N PRO A 289 -17.59 11.60 4.34
CA PRO A 289 -18.78 12.15 3.71
C PRO A 289 -18.64 13.60 3.21
N THR A 290 -17.64 14.33 3.69
CA THR A 290 -17.55 15.80 3.51
C THR A 290 -16.21 16.29 3.01
N LYS A 291 -15.15 15.49 3.15
CA LYS A 291 -13.79 15.88 2.78
C LYS A 291 -13.18 14.82 1.87
N GLU A 292 -12.45 15.27 0.85
CA GLU A 292 -11.63 14.36 0.07
C GLU A 292 -10.43 13.86 0.90
N ARG A 293 -9.97 12.66 0.60
CA ARG A 293 -8.77 12.09 1.21
C ARG A 293 -7.72 11.84 0.13
N ILE A 294 -6.47 12.16 0.43
CA ILE A 294 -5.35 11.90 -0.49
C ILE A 294 -4.25 11.15 0.24
N THR A 295 -3.68 10.15 -0.42
CA THR A 295 -2.53 9.38 0.11
C THR A 295 -1.55 9.02 -0.98
N ILE A 296 -0.30 8.77 -0.61
CA ILE A 296 0.68 8.08 -1.45
C ILE A 296 1.14 6.81 -0.75
N ALA A 297 0.90 5.67 -1.39
CA ALA A 297 1.40 4.37 -0.98
C ALA A 297 2.60 4.00 -1.86
N THR A 298 3.74 3.72 -1.23
CA THR A 298 4.96 3.28 -1.91
C THR A 298 5.19 1.81 -1.58
N PHE A 299 5.18 0.97 -2.61
CA PHE A 299 5.32 -0.48 -2.48
C PHE A 299 6.74 -0.92 -2.81
N LEU A 300 7.32 -1.75 -1.94
CA LEU A 300 8.61 -2.39 -2.19
C LEU A 300 8.41 -3.83 -2.59
N SER A 301 8.59 -4.08 -3.88
CA SER A 301 8.40 -5.37 -4.51
C SER A 301 9.70 -6.18 -4.53
N VAL A 302 9.58 -7.45 -4.86
CA VAL A 302 10.73 -8.35 -5.01
C VAL A 302 11.43 -8.17 -6.34
N GLN A 303 12.67 -8.64 -6.42
CA GLN A 303 13.39 -8.78 -7.67
C GLN A 303 12.61 -9.67 -8.65
N LEU A 304 12.46 -9.22 -9.90
CA LEU A 304 11.85 -10.03 -10.95
C LEU A 304 12.69 -11.30 -11.22
N GLY A 305 12.02 -12.45 -11.27
CA GLY A 305 12.64 -13.76 -11.48
C GLY A 305 13.29 -14.37 -10.24
N CYS A 306 13.10 -13.82 -9.04
CA CYS A 306 13.56 -14.46 -7.81
C CYS A 306 12.58 -15.54 -7.33
N MET A 307 13.07 -16.48 -6.53
CA MET A 307 12.22 -17.40 -5.78
C MET A 307 11.72 -16.72 -4.50
N ILE A 308 10.42 -16.84 -4.24
CA ILE A 308 9.77 -16.40 -3.01
C ILE A 308 9.44 -17.64 -2.20
N GLY A 309 9.97 -17.75 -0.99
CA GLY A 309 9.72 -18.88 -0.10
C GLY A 309 10.33 -18.65 1.29
N PRO A 310 9.98 -19.45 2.30
CA PRO A 310 10.52 -19.27 3.65
C PRO A 310 12.05 -19.29 3.70
N LEU A 311 12.64 -18.35 4.44
CA LEU A 311 14.07 -18.32 4.73
C LEU A 311 14.44 -19.57 5.56
N GLN A 312 15.57 -20.19 5.21
CA GLN A 312 15.98 -21.47 5.80
C GLN A 312 16.19 -21.37 7.31
N GLU A 313 16.74 -20.25 7.77
CA GLU A 313 17.00 -19.95 9.18
C GLU A 313 15.72 -19.86 10.03
N LEU A 314 14.54 -19.70 9.41
CA LEU A 314 13.25 -19.58 10.07
C LEU A 314 12.40 -20.86 10.02
N LEU A 315 12.94 -21.94 9.46
CA LEU A 315 12.30 -23.25 9.45
C LEU A 315 12.51 -23.96 10.80
N LYS A 316 11.50 -23.93 11.67
CA LYS A 316 11.53 -24.73 12.91
C LYS A 316 11.42 -26.21 12.54
N ALA A 317 12.39 -27.02 12.96
CA ALA A 317 12.47 -28.45 12.62
C ALA A 317 12.42 -28.76 11.10
N GLY A 318 12.73 -27.79 10.24
CA GLY A 318 12.67 -27.93 8.78
C GLY A 318 11.28 -27.76 8.16
N GLU A 319 10.25 -27.38 8.94
CA GLU A 319 8.88 -27.29 8.44
C GLU A 319 8.55 -25.93 7.80
N ALA A 320 8.35 -25.94 6.49
CA ALA A 320 7.84 -24.80 5.74
C ALA A 320 6.32 -24.72 5.83
N ARG A 321 5.79 -23.53 6.14
CA ARG A 321 4.35 -23.25 6.17
C ARG A 321 3.82 -22.72 4.83
N TYR A 322 4.70 -22.27 3.94
CA TYR A 322 4.34 -21.71 2.64
C TYR A 322 5.12 -22.40 1.52
N LYS A 323 4.51 -22.48 0.35
CA LYS A 323 5.16 -22.93 -0.88
C LYS A 323 6.27 -21.95 -1.30
N THR A 324 7.28 -22.48 -1.98
CA THR A 324 8.26 -21.69 -2.72
C THR A 324 7.86 -21.60 -4.18
N LEU A 325 7.83 -20.40 -4.75
CA LEU A 325 7.41 -20.13 -6.13
C LEU A 325 8.18 -18.97 -6.75
N ASP A 326 8.20 -18.90 -8.08
CA ASP A 326 8.82 -17.78 -8.79
C ASP A 326 7.99 -16.48 -8.63
N SER A 327 8.68 -15.34 -8.54
CA SER A 327 8.07 -14.01 -8.37
C SER A 327 7.07 -13.62 -9.48
N ILE A 328 7.27 -14.08 -10.73
CA ILE A 328 6.33 -13.85 -11.84
C ILE A 328 5.07 -14.69 -11.64
N GLU A 329 5.23 -15.95 -11.23
CA GLU A 329 4.10 -16.82 -10.87
C GLU A 329 3.31 -16.25 -9.68
N PHE A 330 4.02 -15.77 -8.65
CA PHE A 330 3.41 -15.11 -7.51
C PHE A 330 2.54 -13.92 -7.95
N THR A 331 3.12 -13.01 -8.73
CA THR A 331 2.45 -11.80 -9.22
C THR A 331 1.22 -12.14 -10.06
N LYS A 332 1.32 -13.14 -10.94
CA LYS A 332 0.17 -13.61 -11.75
C LYS A 332 -0.95 -14.17 -10.87
N GLY A 333 -0.62 -15.01 -9.91
CA GLY A 333 -1.60 -15.61 -9.01
C GLY A 333 -2.28 -14.55 -8.12
N TYR A 334 -1.51 -13.58 -7.63
CA TYR A 334 -2.02 -12.47 -6.84
C TYR A 334 -3.06 -11.64 -7.61
N PHE A 335 -2.75 -11.25 -8.86
CA PHE A 335 -3.72 -10.51 -9.68
C PHE A 335 -4.90 -11.37 -10.15
N ALA A 336 -4.68 -12.66 -10.42
CA ALA A 336 -5.76 -13.59 -10.78
C ALA A 336 -6.76 -13.81 -9.63
N ALA A 337 -6.32 -13.64 -8.38
CA ALA A 337 -7.16 -13.70 -7.19
C ALA A 337 -7.97 -12.42 -6.94
N LYS A 338 -7.91 -11.43 -7.85
CA LYS A 338 -8.75 -10.21 -7.86
C LYS A 338 -8.72 -9.41 -6.55
N LEU A 339 -7.61 -9.42 -5.83
CA LEU A 339 -7.44 -8.72 -4.54
C LEU A 339 -8.46 -9.15 -3.47
N GLU A 340 -8.96 -10.39 -3.51
CA GLU A 340 -9.92 -10.90 -2.52
C GLU A 340 -9.24 -11.19 -1.15
N GLY A 341 -9.06 -10.15 -0.35
CA GLY A 341 -8.52 -10.27 1.02
C GLY A 341 -7.21 -11.06 1.06
N ARG A 342 -7.13 -12.05 1.96
CA ARG A 342 -5.96 -12.95 2.12
C ARG A 342 -6.00 -14.19 1.23
N ARG A 343 -7.00 -14.35 0.35
CA ARG A 343 -7.32 -15.64 -0.28
C ARG A 343 -6.13 -16.26 -1.01
N TYR A 344 -5.36 -15.43 -1.71
CA TYR A 344 -4.20 -15.91 -2.46
C TYR A 344 -3.09 -16.41 -1.52
N LEU A 345 -2.73 -15.61 -0.52
CA LEU A 345 -1.74 -15.97 0.50
C LEU A 345 -2.10 -17.28 1.21
N GLU A 346 -3.38 -17.47 1.58
CA GLU A 346 -3.86 -18.72 2.21
C GLU A 346 -3.76 -19.92 1.27
N SER A 347 -3.89 -19.74 -0.05
CA SER A 347 -3.71 -20.82 -1.03
C SER A 347 -2.26 -21.31 -1.17
N LEU A 348 -1.31 -20.50 -0.70
CA LEU A 348 0.12 -20.81 -0.72
C LEU A 348 0.58 -21.58 0.53
N LYS A 349 -0.26 -21.73 1.56
CA LYS A 349 0.09 -22.49 2.76
C LYS A 349 0.21 -24.00 2.49
N LEU A 350 1.12 -24.65 3.20
CA LEU A 350 1.36 -26.10 3.22
C LEU A 350 0.64 -26.73 4.42
N GLY A 351 0.04 -27.91 4.23
CA GLY A 351 -0.57 -28.72 5.30
C GLY A 351 -1.89 -28.17 5.86
N LYS A 352 -2.99 -28.31 5.11
CA LYS A 352 -4.36 -28.10 5.63
C LYS A 352 -4.80 -29.23 6.55
#